data_AF-A0A316QNZ8-F1
#
_entry.id   AF-A0A316QNZ8-F1
#
_cell.length_a   1.000
_cell.length_b   1.000
_cell.length_c   1.000
_cell.angle_alpha   90.00
_cell.angle_beta   90.00
_cell.angle_gamma   90.00
#
_symmetry.space_group_name_H-M   'P 1'
#
loop_
_entity.id
_entity.type
_entity.pdbx_description
1 polymer ?
#
loop_
_entity_poly.entity_id
_entity_poly.type
_entity_poly.pdbx_seq_one_letter_code
_entity_poly.pdbx_strand_id
1 'polypeptide(L)'
;MNKAIKSWCTFIAAICLFCSASAGLKRQSADAAESSHITETAIVKNNLAGAPTVVSRLDDAETLSSLSQTKIPANLIMTMNGDGNIVGKSGEIIGKFTELYKTYVEAVMIPVVEVNEEAAADKLIEIWNEEIGIIDMAAMSSSSSLLKKVRTALPKIRGVYDCSDKALADGPSWYQQIKNANLSMANVVVLSQEQATVESVKYFQYRLKTVWTELDADKTDTFAVQSVVSTGAYGIISSDFKTVYAAYDEYEKPSVARISANIAHRGLPYTMTENTIAGYKTAAEAGATHIEADAHLTKDNQVVIMHDATLDRTTNGTGAISSMTLDEIQKYKVTKSMNKVELGEEPIPTAEELFREFKGTDIVIVFEIKTGDTNICAALEEAIEKYDFWDQIIIISFNLPILKAVHEQLPAIPTASLAGFPRRNFEKNLPAYNQLNTVADAAIGDMGEADYYDSIMKDRGFMSFFWTYGVSQDCVQAMSKGIYGLTNNSADVFGEERVGGLYGKEGQQTAKSDLKRNAKITIVKQTYEGIEKEVTGTVFAVKDCGGYAEVIAYLTEAEDLLYTPAFRVNYKDEIASDRQSDSPSATGCGSVAFEGALGKSLGILFLAASGIFVLLSKRKNY
;
A
#
# COMPACT_ATOMS: atom_id res chain seq x y z
N MET A 1 64.36 55.28 41.14
CA MET A 1 63.40 56.31 41.60
C MET A 1 62.09 55.60 41.97
N ASN A 2 61.74 55.67 43.27
CA ASN A 2 60.45 55.47 43.95
C ASN A 2 59.45 54.43 43.38
N LYS A 3 59.26 53.28 44.07
CA LYS A 3 58.24 53.02 45.11
C LYS A 3 56.81 53.25 44.57
N ALA A 4 55.91 52.26 44.51
CA ALA A 4 55.31 51.65 45.71
C ALA A 4 54.25 50.56 45.36
N ILE A 5 54.21 49.47 46.16
CA ILE A 5 53.00 48.81 46.76
C ILE A 5 52.07 48.05 45.78
N LYS A 6 51.72 46.75 45.87
CA LYS A 6 51.69 45.74 46.96
C LYS A 6 51.52 44.31 46.38
N SER A 7 52.26 43.34 46.94
CA SER A 7 51.94 41.94 47.30
C SER A 7 51.10 41.05 46.33
N TRP A 8 51.69 40.06 45.63
CA TRP A 8 51.96 38.65 46.06
C TRP A 8 50.74 37.70 46.19
N CYS A 9 50.64 36.82 45.18
CA CYS A 9 50.55 35.36 45.22
C CYS A 9 49.31 34.60 45.75
N THR A 10 49.06 33.52 44.99
CA THR A 10 48.58 32.15 45.33
C THR A 10 47.07 31.80 45.22
N PHE A 11 46.81 30.80 44.35
CA PHE A 11 46.03 29.55 44.60
C PHE A 11 44.54 29.74 44.99
N ILE A 12 43.51 29.27 44.28
CA ILE A 12 43.16 27.88 43.91
C ILE A 12 42.03 27.89 42.88
N ALA A 13 42.07 26.94 41.96
CA ALA A 13 41.02 26.54 41.04
C ALA A 13 39.80 25.93 41.75
N ALA A 14 38.57 26.29 41.34
CA ALA A 14 37.44 25.37 41.18
C ALA A 14 36.24 26.09 40.53
N ILE A 15 35.55 25.38 39.63
CA ILE A 15 34.21 25.65 39.09
C ILE A 15 34.14 26.65 37.92
N CYS A 16 34.50 26.16 36.73
CA CYS A 16 33.85 26.58 35.48
C CYS A 16 32.70 25.61 35.21
N LEU A 17 31.48 25.99 35.58
CA LEU A 17 30.24 25.39 35.12
C LEU A 17 29.13 26.42 35.33
N PHE A 18 28.35 26.60 34.27
CA PHE A 18 27.12 27.37 34.12
C PHE A 18 27.17 28.80 33.54
N CYS A 19 26.32 28.95 32.52
CA CYS A 19 25.71 30.14 31.95
C CYS A 19 26.49 30.91 30.86
N SER A 20 26.22 30.57 29.61
CA SER A 20 25.93 31.57 28.57
C SER A 20 25.31 30.93 27.32
N ALA A 21 23.98 30.76 27.35
CA ALA A 21 23.17 30.57 26.16
C ALA A 21 21.86 31.34 26.34
N SER A 22 21.86 32.62 25.98
CA SER A 22 20.65 33.40 25.72
C SER A 22 21.01 34.80 25.24
N ALA A 23 20.93 35.05 23.93
CA ALA A 23 20.56 36.35 23.37
C ALA A 23 20.54 36.28 21.84
N GLY A 24 19.34 36.22 21.27
CA GLY A 24 19.11 36.34 19.84
C GLY A 24 17.63 36.47 19.47
N LEU A 25 16.80 37.02 20.37
CA LEU A 25 15.38 37.31 20.10
C LEU A 25 15.24 38.80 19.78
N LYS A 26 14.93 39.11 18.52
CA LYS A 26 14.23 40.33 18.16
C LYS A 26 12.80 39.97 17.78
N ARG A 27 11.85 40.46 18.58
CA ARG A 27 10.42 40.52 18.30
C ARG A 27 10.17 41.31 17.01
N GLN A 28 9.34 40.75 16.13
CA GLN A 28 8.44 41.52 15.29
C GLN A 28 7.02 41.01 15.55
N SER A 29 6.11 41.96 15.72
CA SER A 29 4.75 41.80 16.23
C SER A 29 3.73 41.55 15.12
N ALA A 30 2.70 40.77 15.47
CA ALA A 30 1.35 40.77 14.91
C ALA A 30 1.22 40.53 13.40
N ASP A 31 1.36 39.27 13.02
CA ASP A 31 0.32 38.52 12.29
C ASP A 31 0.34 37.11 12.88
N ALA A 32 -0.84 36.52 13.11
CA ALA A 32 -0.96 35.09 13.36
C ALA A 32 -0.68 34.39 12.01
N ALA A 33 0.60 34.33 11.65
CA ALA A 33 1.07 33.60 10.48
C ALA A 33 0.96 32.11 10.79
N GLU A 34 0.15 31.41 10.00
CA GLU A 34 0.01 29.95 9.95
C GLU A 34 1.41 29.30 9.97
N SER A 35 1.86 28.84 11.15
CA SER A 35 3.07 28.05 11.27
C SER A 35 2.70 26.60 10.97
N SER A 36 2.81 26.17 9.72
CA SER A 36 2.61 24.76 9.39
C SER A 36 3.66 24.27 8.41
N HIS A 37 4.93 24.34 8.83
CA HIS A 37 6.02 23.70 8.10
C HIS A 37 5.78 22.20 7.98
N ILE A 38 5.98 21.66 6.77
CA ILE A 38 5.99 20.21 6.53
C ILE A 38 7.20 19.60 7.24
N THR A 39 6.98 18.51 7.96
CA THR A 39 8.05 17.78 8.66
C THR A 39 9.01 17.16 7.64
N GLU A 40 10.31 17.47 7.75
CA GLU A 40 11.35 16.78 7.00
C GLU A 40 11.70 15.46 7.70
N THR A 41 11.04 14.37 7.32
CA THR A 41 11.31 13.05 7.88
C THR A 41 12.73 12.60 7.54
N ALA A 42 13.34 11.80 8.42
CA ALA A 42 14.68 11.29 8.21
C ALA A 42 14.74 10.42 6.93
N ILE A 43 15.52 10.86 5.95
CA ILE A 43 15.76 10.05 4.73
C ILE A 43 16.70 8.90 5.10
N VAL A 44 16.13 7.72 5.33
CA VAL A 44 16.91 6.51 5.62
C VAL A 44 17.32 5.83 4.33
N LYS A 45 18.56 6.08 3.91
CA LYS A 45 19.17 5.35 2.80
C LYS A 45 19.29 3.87 3.16
N ASN A 46 18.62 3.03 2.40
CA ASN A 46 18.68 1.58 2.53
C ASN A 46 18.83 0.93 1.14
N ASN A 47 18.88 -0.41 1.10
CA ASN A 47 19.08 -1.17 -0.13
C ASN A 47 17.78 -1.59 -0.83
N LEU A 48 16.63 -1.22 -0.25
CA LEU A 48 15.30 -1.62 -0.65
C LEU A 48 14.54 -0.42 -1.22
N ALA A 49 14.41 -0.37 -2.54
CA ALA A 49 13.62 0.65 -3.20
C ALA A 49 12.14 0.53 -2.80
N GLY A 50 11.54 1.66 -2.42
CA GLY A 50 10.21 1.70 -1.86
C GLY A 50 10.09 1.07 -0.47
N ALA A 51 11.16 0.99 0.34
CA ALA A 51 11.07 0.43 1.69
C ALA A 51 9.86 1.01 2.48
N PRO A 52 9.05 0.18 3.16
CA PRO A 52 7.91 0.67 3.93
C PRO A 52 8.31 1.79 4.91
N THR A 53 7.44 2.79 5.11
CA THR A 53 7.65 3.80 6.15
C THR A 53 7.75 3.15 7.52
N VAL A 54 8.67 3.62 8.35
CA VAL A 54 8.85 3.09 9.70
C VAL A 54 8.07 3.97 10.66
N VAL A 55 7.12 3.35 11.35
CA VAL A 55 6.21 3.98 12.30
C VAL A 55 6.48 3.37 13.66
N SER A 56 6.66 4.20 14.68
CA SER A 56 6.80 3.71 16.05
C SER A 56 5.57 4.06 16.88
N ARG A 57 5.17 3.15 17.76
CA ARG A 57 4.17 3.43 18.80
C ARG A 57 4.87 3.83 20.07
N LEU A 58 4.40 4.91 20.70
CA LEU A 58 4.90 5.34 22.00
C LEU A 58 4.27 4.49 23.11
N ASP A 59 4.77 3.26 23.27
CA ASP A 59 4.25 2.29 24.23
C ASP A 59 4.69 2.56 25.67
N ASP A 60 5.83 3.23 25.86
CA ASP A 60 6.41 3.53 27.17
C ASP A 60 7.39 4.73 27.11
N ALA A 61 7.85 5.19 28.28
CA ALA A 61 8.83 6.27 28.36
C ALA A 61 10.25 5.88 27.87
N GLU A 62 10.56 4.59 27.77
CA GLU A 62 11.85 4.10 27.27
C GLU A 62 11.97 4.34 25.75
N THR A 63 10.85 4.20 25.03
CA THR A 63 10.73 4.53 23.61
C THR A 63 11.22 5.96 23.35
N LEU A 64 10.84 6.96 24.16
CA LEU A 64 11.32 8.34 24.02
C LEU A 64 12.84 8.46 24.21
N SER A 65 13.39 7.75 25.19
CA SER A 65 14.83 7.75 25.45
C SER A 65 15.61 7.16 24.26
N SER A 66 14.99 6.24 23.52
CA SER A 66 15.56 5.61 22.33
C SER A 66 15.58 6.50 21.08
N LEU A 67 14.78 7.59 21.03
CA LEU A 67 14.63 8.52 19.89
C LEU A 67 15.85 9.41 19.61
N SER A 68 16.97 9.21 20.29
CA SER A 68 18.12 10.12 20.28
C SER A 68 19.27 9.69 19.37
N GLN A 69 19.06 8.73 18.44
CA GLN A 69 20.14 8.10 17.69
C GLN A 69 19.78 7.93 16.20
N THR A 70 20.48 8.65 15.31
CA THR A 70 20.75 8.47 13.86
C THR A 70 19.68 7.90 12.87
N LYS A 71 18.79 6.99 13.27
CA LYS A 71 17.64 6.49 12.51
C LYS A 71 16.39 6.61 13.39
N ILE A 72 15.64 7.69 13.26
CA ILE A 72 14.34 7.90 13.94
C ILE A 72 13.19 7.37 13.06
N PRO A 73 12.06 6.93 13.62
CA PRO A 73 10.90 6.57 12.80
C PRO A 73 10.34 7.82 12.10
N ALA A 74 9.67 7.65 10.96
CA ALA A 74 9.07 8.77 10.24
C ALA A 74 7.80 9.29 10.94
N ASN A 75 7.05 8.38 11.57
CA ASN A 75 5.83 8.68 12.31
C ASN A 75 5.93 8.16 13.74
N LEU A 76 5.35 8.90 14.68
CA LEU A 76 5.18 8.47 16.07
C LEU A 76 3.69 8.43 16.42
N ILE A 77 3.16 7.24 16.70
CA ILE A 77 1.81 7.02 17.20
C ILE A 77 1.78 7.31 18.69
N MET A 78 0.87 8.20 19.10
CA MET A 78 0.68 8.63 20.49
C MET A 78 -0.80 8.45 20.86
N THR A 79 -1.09 7.52 21.76
CA THR A 79 -2.45 7.25 22.23
C THR A 79 -2.86 8.27 23.28
N MET A 80 -3.94 9.02 23.03
CA MET A 80 -4.42 10.10 23.89
C MET A 80 -5.60 9.66 24.75
N ASN A 81 -5.63 10.09 26.02
CA ASN A 81 -6.79 9.96 26.90
C ASN A 81 -7.63 11.26 26.95
N GLY A 82 -8.80 11.21 27.59
CA GLY A 82 -9.70 12.37 27.73
C GLY A 82 -9.13 13.62 28.41
N ASP A 83 -8.00 13.51 29.11
CA ASP A 83 -7.32 14.64 29.77
C ASP A 83 -6.23 15.29 28.89
N GLY A 84 -5.98 14.75 27.68
CA GLY A 84 -4.97 15.26 26.74
C GLY A 84 -3.56 14.75 27.06
N ASN A 85 -3.46 13.72 27.91
CA ASN A 85 -2.21 13.03 28.17
C ASN A 85 -2.02 11.90 27.18
N ILE A 86 -0.76 11.67 26.81
CA ILE A 86 -0.35 10.48 26.07
C ILE A 86 -0.12 9.36 27.08
N VAL A 87 -0.74 8.21 26.78
CA VAL A 87 -0.67 7.00 27.61
C VAL A 87 0.11 5.92 26.90
N GLY A 88 0.88 5.16 27.67
CA GLY A 88 1.57 3.97 27.20
C GLY A 88 0.65 2.75 27.10
N LYS A 89 1.22 1.62 26.67
CA LYS A 89 0.50 0.36 26.45
C LYS A 89 -0.15 -0.18 27.72
N SER A 90 0.41 0.11 28.91
CA SER A 90 -0.17 -0.31 30.19
C SER A 90 -1.17 0.71 30.79
N GLY A 91 -1.41 1.81 30.08
CA GLY A 91 -2.29 2.91 30.50
C GLY A 91 -1.61 3.94 31.41
N GLU A 92 -0.30 3.84 31.61
CA GLU A 92 0.49 4.81 32.35
C GLU A 92 0.59 6.14 31.59
N ILE A 93 0.56 7.26 32.31
CA ILE A 93 0.74 8.57 31.70
C ILE A 93 2.22 8.78 31.40
N ILE A 94 2.55 8.95 30.11
CA ILE A 94 3.90 9.27 29.64
C ILE A 94 4.15 10.78 29.73
N GLY A 95 3.14 11.59 29.39
CA GLY A 95 3.22 13.04 29.47
C GLY A 95 2.09 13.75 28.74
N LYS A 96 2.07 15.08 28.78
CA LYS A 96 1.11 15.88 28.02
C LYS A 96 1.48 15.88 26.53
N PHE A 97 0.49 15.76 25.66
CA PHE A 97 0.72 15.73 24.22
C PHE A 97 1.50 16.94 23.70
N THR A 98 1.12 18.16 24.08
CA THR A 98 1.77 19.38 23.58
C THR A 98 3.22 19.53 24.05
N GLU A 99 3.56 19.02 25.24
CA GLU A 99 4.92 18.99 25.75
C GLU A 99 5.77 17.94 25.03
N LEU A 100 5.22 16.73 24.86
CA LEU A 100 5.90 15.65 24.13
C LEU A 100 6.14 16.02 22.67
N TYR A 101 5.14 16.60 22.00
CA TYR A 101 5.25 17.06 20.62
C TYR A 101 6.40 18.06 20.47
N LYS A 102 6.40 19.14 21.26
CA LYS A 102 7.43 20.20 21.18
C LYS A 102 8.84 19.69 21.52
N THR A 103 8.93 18.69 22.39
CA THR A 103 10.23 18.20 22.88
C THR A 103 10.85 17.16 21.95
N TYR A 104 10.05 16.24 21.40
CA TYR A 104 10.54 15.04 20.73
C TYR A 104 10.12 14.89 19.26
N VAL A 105 9.03 15.54 18.84
CA VAL A 105 8.39 15.26 17.54
C VAL A 105 8.56 16.40 16.55
N GLU A 106 8.38 17.64 17.01
CA GLU A 106 8.40 18.83 16.16
C GLU A 106 9.62 18.86 15.24
N ALA A 107 9.36 19.06 13.94
CA ALA A 107 10.35 19.12 12.85
C ALA A 107 11.11 17.83 12.51
N VAL A 108 10.99 16.75 13.28
CA VAL A 108 11.75 15.50 13.06
C VAL A 108 10.90 14.27 12.76
N MET A 109 9.67 14.22 13.27
CA MET A 109 8.73 13.13 13.07
C MET A 109 7.31 13.65 12.88
N ILE A 110 6.48 12.86 12.23
CA ILE A 110 5.07 13.17 12.02
C ILE A 110 4.25 12.59 13.20
N PRO A 111 3.49 13.40 13.94
CA PRO A 111 2.62 12.88 14.99
C PRO A 111 1.37 12.20 14.39
N VAL A 112 1.08 10.99 14.88
CA VAL A 112 -0.18 10.28 14.66
C VAL A 112 -0.87 10.16 16.02
N VAL A 113 -1.95 10.90 16.25
CA VAL A 113 -2.65 10.87 17.53
C VAL A 113 -3.78 9.85 17.45
N GLU A 114 -3.66 8.78 18.24
CA GLU A 114 -4.66 7.74 18.34
C GLU A 114 -5.70 8.10 19.41
N VAL A 115 -6.98 8.05 19.04
CA VAL A 115 -8.12 8.32 19.93
C VAL A 115 -9.06 7.13 19.98
N ASN A 116 -9.23 6.57 21.18
CA ASN A 116 -10.01 5.34 21.40
C ASN A 116 -11.33 5.60 22.14
N GLU A 117 -11.56 6.83 22.60
CA GLU A 117 -12.77 7.25 23.29
C GLU A 117 -13.20 8.66 22.87
N GLU A 118 -14.46 8.99 23.12
CA GLU A 118 -15.03 10.29 22.72
C GLU A 118 -14.36 11.48 23.40
N ALA A 119 -14.04 11.35 24.69
CA ALA A 119 -13.36 12.40 25.45
C ALA A 119 -11.97 12.73 24.89
N ALA A 120 -11.21 11.72 24.47
CA ALA A 120 -9.91 11.92 23.83
C ALA A 120 -10.05 12.62 22.46
N ALA A 121 -11.07 12.26 21.68
CA ALA A 121 -11.35 12.93 20.41
C ALA A 121 -11.71 14.41 20.60
N ASP A 122 -12.57 14.73 21.58
CA ASP A 122 -12.92 16.12 21.90
C ASP A 122 -11.70 16.90 22.38
N LYS A 123 -10.88 16.30 23.25
CA LYS A 123 -9.68 16.93 23.77
C LYS A 123 -8.63 17.17 22.69
N LEU A 124 -8.46 16.26 21.73
CA LEU A 124 -7.59 16.49 20.57
C LEU A 124 -8.06 17.69 19.74
N ILE A 125 -9.38 17.80 19.49
CA ILE A 125 -9.95 18.93 18.75
C ILE A 125 -9.72 20.26 19.48
N GLU A 126 -9.92 20.28 20.80
CA GLU A 126 -9.66 21.44 21.67
C GLU A 126 -8.19 21.86 21.58
N ILE A 127 -7.25 20.94 21.89
CA ILE A 127 -5.81 21.20 21.84
C ILE A 127 -5.38 21.68 20.45
N TRP A 128 -5.92 21.06 19.39
CA TRP A 128 -5.56 21.45 18.03
C TRP A 128 -5.94 22.89 17.72
N ASN A 129 -7.16 23.30 18.05
CA ASN A 129 -7.66 24.64 17.77
C ASN A 129 -7.05 25.72 18.67
N GLU A 130 -6.74 25.38 19.93
CA GLU A 130 -6.35 26.37 20.94
C GLU A 130 -4.83 26.45 21.15
N GLU A 131 -4.07 25.38 20.87
CA GLU A 131 -2.65 25.30 21.27
C GLU A 131 -1.65 25.04 20.15
N ILE A 132 -1.95 24.19 19.15
CA ILE A 132 -0.93 23.68 18.21
C ILE A 132 -1.17 23.96 16.72
N GLY A 133 -2.39 23.87 16.20
CA GLY A 133 -2.73 24.16 14.79
C GLY A 133 -1.94 23.40 13.71
N ILE A 134 -1.41 22.21 13.98
CA ILE A 134 -0.49 21.49 13.08
C ILE A 134 -1.27 20.82 11.92
N ILE A 135 -0.94 21.13 10.67
CA ILE A 135 -1.59 20.46 9.51
C ILE A 135 -0.95 19.11 9.18
N ASP A 136 0.35 18.97 9.43
CA ASP A 136 1.12 17.79 9.06
C ASP A 136 1.15 16.76 10.19
N MET A 137 -0.05 16.30 10.53
CA MET A 137 -0.30 15.26 11.51
C MET A 137 -1.39 14.33 11.01
N ALA A 138 -1.59 13.21 11.68
CA ALA A 138 -2.75 12.35 11.45
C ALA A 138 -3.53 12.07 12.75
N ALA A 139 -4.85 11.89 12.61
CA ALA A 139 -5.66 11.23 13.62
C ALA A 139 -5.80 9.75 13.26
N MET A 140 -5.73 8.88 14.29
CA MET A 140 -5.90 7.44 14.16
C MET A 140 -7.02 6.95 15.08
N SER A 141 -7.81 5.97 14.60
CA SER A 141 -8.76 5.24 15.45
C SER A 141 -9.20 3.95 14.77
N SER A 142 -9.50 2.92 15.56
CA SER A 142 -10.20 1.72 15.08
C SER A 142 -11.72 1.91 14.97
N SER A 143 -12.23 3.03 15.50
CA SER A 143 -13.62 3.46 15.37
C SER A 143 -13.77 4.46 14.22
N SER A 144 -14.46 4.04 13.16
CA SER A 144 -14.70 4.92 12.00
C SER A 144 -15.54 6.14 12.37
N SER A 145 -16.40 6.06 13.38
CA SER A 145 -17.21 7.19 13.87
C SER A 145 -16.36 8.21 14.64
N LEU A 146 -15.45 7.76 15.51
CA LEU A 146 -14.53 8.66 16.22
C LEU A 146 -13.56 9.32 15.24
N LEU A 147 -12.99 8.55 14.31
CA LEU A 147 -12.10 9.11 13.29
C LEU A 147 -12.84 10.14 12.44
N LYS A 148 -14.07 9.84 12.00
CA LYS A 148 -14.91 10.79 11.26
C LYS A 148 -15.20 12.06 12.07
N LYS A 149 -15.48 11.95 13.39
CA LYS A 149 -15.69 13.10 14.29
C LYS A 149 -14.48 14.04 14.25
N VAL A 150 -13.28 13.49 14.51
CA VAL A 150 -12.04 14.27 14.50
C VAL A 150 -11.76 14.86 13.13
N ARG A 151 -11.85 14.06 12.06
CA ARG A 151 -11.55 14.52 10.70
C ARG A 151 -12.54 15.55 10.17
N THR A 152 -13.79 15.52 10.61
CA THR A 152 -14.78 16.55 10.29
C THR A 152 -14.47 17.86 10.99
N ALA A 153 -14.04 17.81 12.26
CA ALA A 153 -13.65 19.01 13.02
C ALA A 153 -12.30 19.58 12.54
N LEU A 154 -11.37 18.70 12.14
CA LEU A 154 -10.01 19.01 11.73
C LEU A 154 -9.77 18.55 10.28
N PRO A 155 -10.43 19.15 9.26
CA PRO A 155 -10.39 18.62 7.88
C PRO A 155 -8.99 18.68 7.25
N LYS A 156 -8.13 19.58 7.71
CA LYS A 156 -6.79 19.81 7.15
C LYS A 156 -5.73 18.77 7.55
N ILE A 157 -5.97 17.92 8.56
CA ILE A 157 -5.01 16.87 8.97
C ILE A 157 -5.23 15.57 8.19
N ARG A 158 -4.42 14.52 8.38
CA ARG A 158 -4.64 13.20 7.77
C ARG A 158 -5.46 12.28 8.66
N GLY A 159 -6.01 11.22 8.07
CA GLY A 159 -6.69 10.13 8.78
C GLY A 159 -6.00 8.77 8.56
N VAL A 160 -5.90 7.98 9.61
CA VAL A 160 -5.41 6.60 9.63
C VAL A 160 -6.51 5.72 10.25
N TYR A 161 -7.05 4.77 9.49
CA TYR A 161 -8.11 3.90 9.99
C TYR A 161 -7.53 2.54 10.42
N ASP A 162 -7.67 2.22 11.71
CA ASP A 162 -7.13 0.98 12.25
C ASP A 162 -8.11 -0.19 12.07
N CYS A 163 -7.70 -1.18 11.28
CA CYS A 163 -8.45 -2.39 11.00
C CYS A 163 -7.84 -3.64 11.66
N SER A 164 -6.78 -3.48 12.48
CA SER A 164 -6.01 -4.59 13.05
C SER A 164 -6.84 -5.52 13.94
N ASP A 165 -7.96 -5.03 14.48
CA ASP A 165 -8.93 -5.77 15.30
C ASP A 165 -10.18 -6.25 14.53
N LYS A 166 -10.28 -5.93 13.23
CA LYS A 166 -11.46 -6.24 12.40
C LYS A 166 -11.37 -7.64 11.80
N ALA A 167 -12.52 -8.28 11.59
CA ALA A 167 -12.57 -9.55 10.85
C ALA A 167 -12.41 -9.30 9.35
N LEU A 168 -11.34 -9.81 8.75
CA LEU A 168 -10.99 -9.65 7.34
C LEU A 168 -10.74 -11.02 6.72
N ALA A 169 -11.75 -11.59 6.08
CA ALA A 169 -11.70 -12.96 5.54
C ALA A 169 -11.62 -12.99 4.01
N ASP A 170 -12.19 -11.99 3.34
CA ASP A 170 -12.45 -11.98 1.90
C ASP A 170 -12.65 -10.56 1.34
N GLY A 171 -12.76 -10.46 0.01
CA GLY A 171 -13.02 -9.22 -0.73
C GLY A 171 -14.13 -8.35 -0.14
N PRO A 172 -15.35 -8.87 0.11
CA PRO A 172 -16.43 -8.12 0.73
C PRO A 172 -16.06 -7.51 2.09
N SER A 173 -15.44 -8.28 2.98
CA SER A 173 -14.99 -7.77 4.28
C SER A 173 -13.88 -6.70 4.15
N TRP A 174 -13.01 -6.82 3.15
CA TRP A 174 -11.97 -5.83 2.84
C TRP A 174 -12.59 -4.54 2.28
N TYR A 175 -13.51 -4.64 1.32
CA TYR A 175 -14.21 -3.48 0.76
C TYR A 175 -14.99 -2.71 1.82
N GLN A 176 -15.64 -3.41 2.76
CA GLN A 176 -16.32 -2.75 3.87
C GLN A 176 -15.38 -1.86 4.68
N GLN A 177 -14.11 -2.25 4.86
CA GLN A 177 -13.13 -1.39 5.54
C GLN A 177 -12.63 -0.26 4.65
N ILE A 178 -12.49 -0.45 3.34
CA ILE A 178 -12.20 0.65 2.39
C ILE A 178 -13.30 1.72 2.47
N LYS A 179 -14.56 1.28 2.46
CA LYS A 179 -15.73 2.16 2.63
C LYS A 179 -15.66 2.89 3.97
N ASN A 180 -15.39 2.21 5.07
CA ASN A 180 -15.25 2.84 6.38
C ASN A 180 -14.10 3.86 6.44
N ALA A 181 -12.94 3.53 5.86
CA ALA A 181 -11.80 4.44 5.75
C ALA A 181 -12.13 5.68 4.94
N ASN A 182 -12.79 5.53 3.77
CA ASN A 182 -13.21 6.65 2.95
C ASN A 182 -14.24 7.55 3.65
N LEU A 183 -15.28 6.95 4.25
CA LEU A 183 -16.31 7.68 5.00
C LEU A 183 -15.77 8.40 6.25
N SER A 184 -14.60 7.98 6.75
CA SER A 184 -13.89 8.60 7.86
C SER A 184 -12.68 9.44 7.42
N MET A 185 -12.51 9.67 6.13
CA MET A 185 -11.46 10.49 5.52
C MET A 185 -10.03 10.03 5.86
N ALA A 186 -9.81 8.73 5.72
CA ALA A 186 -8.52 8.06 5.90
C ALA A 186 -7.99 7.48 4.57
N ASN A 187 -6.72 7.75 4.28
CA ASN A 187 -5.98 7.19 3.15
C ASN A 187 -5.04 6.04 3.55
N VAL A 188 -4.77 5.92 4.85
CA VAL A 188 -4.03 4.81 5.44
C VAL A 188 -5.00 3.87 6.13
N VAL A 189 -4.80 2.57 5.93
CA VAL A 189 -5.41 1.53 6.75
C VAL A 189 -4.32 0.77 7.51
N VAL A 190 -4.57 0.41 8.76
CA VAL A 190 -3.68 -0.45 9.55
C VAL A 190 -4.23 -1.87 9.55
N LEU A 191 -3.39 -2.85 9.20
CA LEU A 191 -3.68 -4.27 9.33
C LEU A 191 -2.77 -4.88 10.40
N SER A 192 -3.23 -5.94 11.07
CA SER A 192 -2.35 -6.77 11.88
C SER A 192 -1.42 -7.60 10.98
N GLN A 193 -0.31 -8.08 11.54
CA GLN A 193 0.62 -8.96 10.83
C GLN A 193 -0.05 -10.21 10.23
N GLU A 194 -1.09 -10.76 10.86
CA GLU A 194 -1.82 -11.93 10.34
C GLU A 194 -2.76 -11.57 9.17
N GLN A 195 -3.37 -10.39 9.22
CA GLN A 195 -4.26 -9.91 8.17
C GLN A 195 -3.51 -9.46 6.91
N ALA A 196 -2.25 -9.06 7.04
CA ALA A 196 -1.42 -8.57 5.95
C ALA A 196 -0.88 -9.73 5.09
N THR A 197 -1.63 -10.09 4.04
CA THR A 197 -1.20 -11.01 2.98
C THR A 197 -0.97 -10.22 1.70
N VAL A 198 -0.30 -10.81 0.70
CA VAL A 198 -0.16 -10.16 -0.63
C VAL A 198 -1.53 -9.81 -1.20
N GLU A 199 -2.51 -10.69 -1.02
CA GLU A 199 -3.88 -10.53 -1.55
C GLU A 199 -4.61 -9.38 -0.87
N SER A 200 -4.63 -9.34 0.47
CA SER A 200 -5.31 -8.27 1.20
C SER A 200 -4.62 -6.92 0.96
N VAL A 201 -3.29 -6.87 1.06
CA VAL A 201 -2.51 -5.63 0.82
C VAL A 201 -2.74 -5.10 -0.59
N LYS A 202 -2.70 -5.96 -1.61
CA LYS A 202 -2.99 -5.61 -3.00
C LYS A 202 -4.43 -5.10 -3.16
N TYR A 203 -5.42 -5.73 -2.51
CA TYR A 203 -6.81 -5.33 -2.60
C TYR A 203 -7.04 -3.88 -2.14
N PHE A 204 -6.48 -3.51 -0.97
CA PHE A 204 -6.55 -2.15 -0.44
C PHE A 204 -5.79 -1.14 -1.32
N GLN A 205 -4.57 -1.49 -1.75
CA GLN A 205 -3.72 -0.57 -2.52
C GLN A 205 -4.23 -0.30 -3.93
N TYR A 206 -4.84 -1.28 -4.59
CA TYR A 206 -5.51 -1.07 -5.89
C TYR A 206 -6.66 -0.05 -5.78
N ARG A 207 -7.16 0.19 -4.58
CA ARG A 207 -8.25 1.13 -4.27
C ARG A 207 -7.74 2.35 -3.50
N LEU A 208 -6.50 2.76 -3.79
CA LEU A 208 -5.85 3.96 -3.26
C LEU A 208 -5.75 4.01 -1.72
N LYS A 209 -5.66 2.86 -1.05
CA LYS A 209 -5.37 2.79 0.40
C LYS A 209 -3.99 2.21 0.64
N THR A 210 -3.09 3.00 1.20
CA THR A 210 -1.80 2.46 1.64
C THR A 210 -2.02 1.62 2.89
N VAL A 211 -1.41 0.44 2.94
CA VAL A 211 -1.49 -0.45 4.10
C VAL A 211 -0.26 -0.25 4.98
N TRP A 212 -0.50 0.07 6.25
CA TRP A 212 0.50 -0.05 7.31
C TRP A 212 0.24 -1.34 8.08
N THR A 213 1.28 -2.10 8.38
CA THR A 213 1.14 -3.37 9.11
C THR A 213 1.73 -3.24 10.50
N GLU A 214 0.92 -3.53 11.52
CA GLU A 214 1.36 -3.57 12.90
C GLU A 214 1.95 -4.93 13.26
N LEU A 215 3.23 -4.92 13.63
CA LEU A 215 3.95 -6.11 14.08
C LEU A 215 3.52 -6.46 15.50
N ASP A 216 3.47 -7.76 15.77
CA ASP A 216 3.30 -8.25 17.14
C ASP A 216 4.55 -7.91 17.96
N ALA A 217 4.38 -7.11 19.01
CA ALA A 217 5.47 -6.63 19.85
C ALA A 217 6.31 -7.76 20.44
N ASP A 218 5.69 -8.89 20.78
CA ASP A 218 6.38 -10.04 21.40
C ASP A 218 7.08 -10.93 20.36
N LYS A 219 6.85 -10.69 19.07
CA LYS A 219 7.38 -11.49 17.95
C LYS A 219 8.17 -10.65 16.93
N THR A 220 8.48 -9.40 17.26
CA THR A 220 9.24 -8.54 16.37
C THR A 220 10.69 -9.03 16.29
N ASP A 221 11.04 -9.60 15.14
CA ASP A 221 12.39 -9.99 14.76
C ASP A 221 12.63 -9.61 13.29
N THR A 222 13.88 -9.74 12.81
CA THR A 222 14.22 -9.44 11.41
C THR A 222 13.36 -10.22 10.41
N PHE A 223 13.02 -11.48 10.71
CA PHE A 223 12.21 -12.30 9.81
C PHE A 223 10.76 -11.80 9.73
N ALA A 224 10.16 -11.39 10.84
CA ALA A 224 8.82 -10.79 10.88
C ALA A 224 8.76 -9.51 10.04
N VAL A 225 9.77 -8.64 10.15
CA VAL A 225 9.88 -7.44 9.30
C VAL A 225 9.97 -7.81 7.82
N GLN A 226 10.88 -8.73 7.46
CA GLN A 226 11.07 -9.18 6.08
C GLN A 226 9.81 -9.83 5.51
N SER A 227 9.08 -10.58 6.33
CA SER A 227 7.80 -11.18 5.96
C SER A 227 6.77 -10.11 5.63
N VAL A 228 6.65 -9.07 6.46
CA VAL A 228 5.73 -7.94 6.18
C VAL A 228 6.15 -7.17 4.94
N VAL A 229 7.45 -6.89 4.75
CA VAL A 229 7.95 -6.24 3.52
C VAL A 229 7.50 -7.00 2.28
N SER A 230 7.62 -8.33 2.29
CA SER A 230 7.27 -9.18 1.15
C SER A 230 5.77 -9.22 0.80
N THR A 231 4.89 -8.70 1.67
CA THR A 231 3.46 -8.52 1.36
C THR A 231 3.22 -7.32 0.44
N GLY A 232 4.19 -6.40 0.33
CA GLY A 232 4.09 -5.15 -0.41
C GLY A 232 3.62 -3.94 0.40
N ALA A 233 3.48 -4.09 1.74
CA ALA A 233 3.03 -3.05 2.66
C ALA A 233 3.76 -1.70 2.47
N TYR A 234 3.06 -0.60 2.74
CA TYR A 234 3.58 0.76 2.63
C TYR A 234 4.17 1.30 3.93
N GLY A 235 3.80 0.71 5.07
CA GLY A 235 4.36 1.06 6.38
C GLY A 235 4.43 -0.13 7.33
N ILE A 236 5.33 -0.05 8.30
CA ILE A 236 5.50 -1.02 9.38
C ILE A 236 5.40 -0.27 10.70
N ILE A 237 4.48 -0.69 11.56
CA ILE A 237 4.31 -0.17 12.91
C ILE A 237 5.01 -1.13 13.88
N SER A 238 5.97 -0.62 14.65
CA SER A 238 6.66 -1.37 15.72
C SER A 238 7.32 -0.41 16.71
N SER A 239 7.20 -0.68 18.01
CA SER A 239 7.95 0.03 19.05
C SER A 239 9.45 -0.26 18.98
N ASP A 240 9.87 -1.41 18.41
CA ASP A 240 11.27 -1.70 18.07
C ASP A 240 11.60 -1.34 16.60
N PHE A 241 11.46 -0.05 16.29
CA PHE A 241 11.80 0.49 14.97
C PHE A 241 13.27 0.28 14.58
N LYS A 242 14.16 0.02 15.54
CA LYS A 242 15.58 -0.24 15.28
C LYS A 242 15.76 -1.59 14.58
N THR A 243 15.03 -2.61 15.02
CA THR A 243 15.00 -3.92 14.34
C THR A 243 14.43 -3.80 12.92
N VAL A 244 13.43 -2.93 12.70
CA VAL A 244 12.91 -2.64 11.34
C VAL A 244 14.02 -2.11 10.43
N TYR A 245 14.77 -1.11 10.91
CA TYR A 245 15.89 -0.57 10.14
C TYR A 245 17.06 -1.55 9.95
N ALA A 246 17.35 -2.39 10.94
CA ALA A 246 18.36 -3.43 10.82
C ALA A 246 17.97 -4.48 9.76
N ALA A 247 16.69 -4.85 9.69
CA ALA A 247 16.18 -5.75 8.66
C ALA A 247 16.30 -5.15 7.25
N TYR A 248 16.08 -3.84 7.08
CA TYR A 248 16.30 -3.16 5.80
C TYR A 248 17.76 -3.17 5.36
N ASP A 249 18.70 -3.12 6.30
CA ASP A 249 20.14 -3.19 6.00
C ASP A 249 20.57 -4.58 5.48
N GLU A 250 19.75 -5.63 5.67
CA GLU A 250 20.02 -6.98 5.15
C GLU A 250 19.66 -7.19 3.67
N TYR A 251 18.90 -6.27 3.06
CA TYR A 251 18.58 -6.33 1.63
C TYR A 251 19.80 -5.99 0.77
N GLU A 252 19.86 -6.53 -0.44
CA GLU A 252 20.94 -6.29 -1.41
C GLU A 252 20.47 -5.33 -2.51
N LYS A 253 21.38 -4.61 -3.18
CA LYS A 253 20.98 -3.76 -4.30
C LYS A 253 21.13 -4.49 -5.65
N PRO A 254 20.17 -4.33 -6.57
CA PRO A 254 18.92 -3.59 -6.41
C PRO A 254 17.78 -4.49 -5.88
N SER A 255 17.09 -4.07 -4.82
CA SER A 255 15.90 -4.75 -4.28
C SER A 255 14.70 -3.83 -4.34
N VAL A 256 13.51 -4.40 -4.57
CA VAL A 256 12.25 -3.66 -4.56
C VAL A 256 11.27 -4.26 -3.56
N ALA A 257 10.57 -3.42 -2.81
CA ALA A 257 9.67 -3.87 -1.74
C ALA A 257 8.33 -4.42 -2.24
N ARG A 258 7.96 -4.15 -3.50
CA ARG A 258 6.61 -4.44 -4.01
C ARG A 258 6.58 -4.58 -5.52
N ILE A 259 5.62 -5.37 -5.99
CA ILE A 259 5.25 -5.47 -7.40
C ILE A 259 4.28 -4.32 -7.73
N SER A 260 4.54 -3.63 -8.82
CA SER A 260 3.78 -2.45 -9.27
C SER A 260 2.41 -2.81 -9.85
N ALA A 261 1.48 -1.86 -9.86
CA ALA A 261 0.23 -1.95 -10.61
C ALA A 261 0.47 -1.55 -12.07
N ASN A 262 0.08 -2.43 -13.00
CA ASN A 262 0.10 -2.19 -14.44
C ASN A 262 -1.24 -1.58 -14.86
N ILE A 263 -1.25 -0.27 -15.11
CA ILE A 263 -2.48 0.49 -15.38
C ILE A 263 -2.53 0.84 -16.86
N ALA A 264 -3.48 0.26 -17.57
CA ALA A 264 -3.66 0.42 -19.01
C ALA A 264 -4.34 1.76 -19.35
N HIS A 265 -3.54 2.77 -19.73
CA HIS A 265 -4.01 4.11 -20.06
C HIS A 265 -4.95 4.06 -21.27
N ARG A 266 -6.25 4.32 -21.09
CA ARG A 266 -7.26 4.20 -22.16
C ARG A 266 -7.32 2.81 -22.82
N GLY A 267 -6.89 1.77 -22.10
CA GLY A 267 -6.64 0.44 -22.66
C GLY A 267 -5.23 0.33 -23.27
N LEU A 268 -5.14 0.03 -24.56
CA LEU A 268 -3.87 -0.09 -25.30
C LEU A 268 -3.81 0.93 -26.44
N PRO A 269 -3.58 2.22 -26.16
CA PRO A 269 -3.89 3.32 -27.07
C PRO A 269 -2.93 3.41 -28.27
N TYR A 270 -1.83 2.64 -28.27
CA TYR A 270 -0.92 2.50 -29.40
C TYR A 270 -1.31 1.41 -30.39
N THR A 271 -1.88 0.30 -29.91
CA THR A 271 -2.15 -0.91 -30.70
C THR A 271 -3.64 -1.14 -30.96
N MET A 272 -4.51 -0.48 -30.17
CA MET A 272 -5.97 -0.55 -30.25
C MET A 272 -6.56 0.86 -30.34
N THR A 273 -7.85 0.95 -30.67
CA THR A 273 -8.65 2.17 -30.50
C THR A 273 -8.74 2.53 -29.02
N GLU A 274 -8.29 3.73 -28.64
CA GLU A 274 -8.32 4.19 -27.25
C GLU A 274 -9.77 4.27 -26.73
N ASN A 275 -9.98 4.05 -25.44
CA ASN A 275 -11.28 4.21 -24.79
C ASN A 275 -12.41 3.37 -25.43
N THR A 276 -12.11 2.11 -25.76
CA THR A 276 -13.09 1.16 -26.32
C THR A 276 -13.13 -0.12 -25.49
N ILE A 277 -14.30 -0.78 -25.42
CA ILE A 277 -14.43 -2.07 -24.73
C ILE A 277 -13.43 -3.10 -25.28
N ALA A 278 -13.23 -3.15 -26.61
CA ALA A 278 -12.26 -4.05 -27.22
C ALA A 278 -10.81 -3.78 -26.74
N GLY A 279 -10.39 -2.51 -26.71
CA GLY A 279 -9.08 -2.13 -26.19
C GLY A 279 -8.91 -2.47 -24.71
N TYR A 280 -9.95 -2.27 -23.91
CA TYR A 280 -9.96 -2.60 -22.49
C TYR A 280 -9.85 -4.12 -22.23
N LYS A 281 -10.62 -4.94 -22.94
CA LYS A 281 -10.53 -6.40 -22.83
C LYS A 281 -9.15 -6.91 -23.20
N THR A 282 -8.60 -6.41 -24.30
CA THR A 282 -7.25 -6.77 -24.75
C THR A 282 -6.21 -6.41 -23.69
N ALA A 283 -6.33 -5.24 -23.04
CA ALA A 283 -5.44 -4.85 -21.96
C ALA A 283 -5.54 -5.79 -20.74
N ALA A 284 -6.77 -6.13 -20.32
CA ALA A 284 -6.99 -7.05 -19.21
C ALA A 284 -6.45 -8.46 -19.51
N GLU A 285 -6.69 -8.97 -20.72
CA GLU A 285 -6.16 -10.25 -21.20
C GLU A 285 -4.63 -10.26 -21.22
N ALA A 286 -3.99 -9.10 -21.48
CA ALA A 286 -2.54 -8.94 -21.46
C ALA A 286 -1.97 -8.61 -20.06
N GLY A 287 -2.76 -8.81 -18.99
CA GLY A 287 -2.29 -8.69 -17.61
C GLY A 287 -2.30 -7.28 -17.02
N ALA A 288 -3.07 -6.36 -17.59
CA ALA A 288 -3.35 -5.09 -16.91
C ALA A 288 -4.07 -5.37 -15.58
N THR A 289 -3.65 -4.69 -14.50
CA THR A 289 -4.30 -4.80 -13.19
C THR A 289 -5.39 -3.74 -13.02
N HIS A 290 -5.26 -2.65 -13.77
CA HIS A 290 -6.24 -1.59 -13.85
C HIS A 290 -6.44 -1.15 -15.30
N ILE A 291 -7.59 -0.57 -15.56
CA ILE A 291 -7.90 0.11 -16.81
C ILE A 291 -8.24 1.54 -16.49
N GLU A 292 -7.54 2.47 -17.14
CA GLU A 292 -7.87 3.89 -17.06
C GLU A 292 -8.84 4.25 -18.18
N ALA A 293 -9.89 4.99 -17.84
CA ALA A 293 -10.99 5.34 -18.73
C ALA A 293 -11.38 6.80 -18.55
N ASP A 294 -11.39 7.54 -19.66
CA ASP A 294 -11.76 8.95 -19.68
C ASP A 294 -13.26 9.12 -19.88
N ALA A 295 -13.92 10.04 -19.16
CA ALA A 295 -15.37 10.20 -19.23
C ALA A 295 -15.86 11.65 -19.35
N HIS A 296 -16.91 11.81 -20.16
CA HIS A 296 -17.67 13.04 -20.35
C HIS A 296 -19.17 12.81 -20.16
N LEU A 297 -19.90 13.89 -19.91
CA LEU A 297 -21.35 13.91 -19.81
C LEU A 297 -21.97 14.40 -21.13
N THR A 298 -22.96 13.67 -21.64
CA THR A 298 -23.76 14.05 -22.82
C THR A 298 -24.81 15.11 -22.45
N LYS A 299 -25.47 15.68 -23.45
CA LYS A 299 -26.56 16.67 -23.26
C LYS A 299 -27.74 16.13 -22.44
N ASP A 300 -27.98 14.83 -22.52
CA ASP A 300 -29.03 14.09 -21.80
C ASP A 300 -28.50 13.32 -20.58
N ASN A 301 -27.39 13.79 -20.00
CA ASN A 301 -26.79 13.31 -18.75
C ASN A 301 -26.40 11.83 -18.75
N GLN A 302 -26.03 11.28 -19.90
CA GLN A 302 -25.43 9.95 -20.01
C GLN A 302 -23.90 10.06 -19.95
N VAL A 303 -23.23 9.07 -19.37
CA VAL A 303 -21.77 9.06 -19.24
C VAL A 303 -21.15 8.27 -20.37
N VAL A 304 -20.39 8.95 -21.24
CA VAL A 304 -19.68 8.34 -22.38
C VAL A 304 -18.18 8.32 -22.12
N ILE A 305 -17.54 7.27 -22.63
CA ILE A 305 -16.12 7.00 -22.44
C ILE A 305 -15.35 7.53 -23.64
N MET A 306 -14.61 8.64 -23.44
CA MET A 306 -13.82 9.31 -24.45
C MET A 306 -12.86 10.32 -23.81
N HIS A 307 -11.66 10.45 -24.36
CA HIS A 307 -10.69 11.42 -23.86
C HIS A 307 -11.07 12.87 -24.18
N ASP A 308 -11.27 13.16 -25.47
CA ASP A 308 -11.50 14.50 -25.96
C ASP A 308 -12.94 14.93 -25.68
N ALA A 309 -13.16 16.24 -25.47
CA ALA A 309 -14.52 16.79 -25.32
C ALA A 309 -15.31 16.80 -26.65
N THR A 310 -14.66 16.46 -27.77
CA THR A 310 -15.24 16.41 -29.11
C THR A 310 -14.94 15.09 -29.80
N LEU A 311 -15.77 14.74 -30.78
CA LEU A 311 -15.64 13.50 -31.56
C LEU A 311 -14.49 13.54 -32.58
N ASP A 312 -13.92 14.70 -32.86
CA ASP A 312 -13.18 14.99 -34.10
C ASP A 312 -11.88 14.17 -34.28
N ARG A 313 -11.16 13.87 -33.19
CA ARG A 313 -9.82 13.26 -33.29
C ARG A 313 -9.86 11.77 -33.58
N THR A 314 -10.68 11.02 -32.83
CA THR A 314 -10.63 9.55 -32.75
C THR A 314 -11.78 8.85 -33.45
N THR A 315 -12.79 9.59 -33.91
CA THR A 315 -14.00 9.02 -34.49
C THR A 315 -14.18 9.40 -35.96
N ASN A 316 -15.22 8.86 -36.58
CA ASN A 316 -15.73 9.25 -37.88
C ASN A 316 -16.76 10.42 -37.82
N GLY A 317 -16.95 11.04 -36.65
CA GLY A 317 -17.87 12.15 -36.40
C GLY A 317 -17.17 13.47 -36.07
N THR A 318 -17.99 14.50 -35.85
CA THR A 318 -17.52 15.82 -35.40
C THR A 318 -18.49 16.45 -34.40
N GLY A 319 -17.99 17.32 -33.54
CA GLY A 319 -18.81 18.11 -32.60
C GLY A 319 -18.57 17.77 -31.13
N ALA A 320 -19.09 18.62 -30.25
CA ALA A 320 -18.90 18.53 -28.81
C ALA A 320 -19.87 17.52 -28.15
N ILE A 321 -19.32 16.63 -27.32
CA ILE A 321 -20.08 15.59 -26.60
C ILE A 321 -21.21 16.22 -25.77
N SER A 322 -20.91 17.31 -25.06
CA SER A 322 -21.87 18.03 -24.20
C SER A 322 -23.04 18.68 -24.96
N SER A 323 -22.97 18.74 -26.29
CA SER A 323 -24.04 19.29 -27.14
C SER A 323 -24.92 18.23 -27.79
N MET A 324 -24.61 16.94 -27.60
CA MET A 324 -25.25 15.81 -28.27
C MET A 324 -25.90 14.87 -27.26
N THR A 325 -27.00 14.22 -27.64
CA THR A 325 -27.58 13.13 -26.84
C THR A 325 -26.81 11.83 -27.03
N LEU A 326 -26.98 10.85 -26.13
CA LEU A 326 -26.37 9.53 -26.30
C LEU A 326 -26.77 8.88 -27.64
N ASP A 327 -28.05 8.96 -28.01
CA ASP A 327 -28.58 8.43 -29.28
C ASP A 327 -27.91 9.08 -30.51
N GLU A 328 -27.50 10.34 -30.41
CA GLU A 328 -26.75 11.02 -31.48
C GLU A 328 -25.30 10.55 -31.54
N ILE A 329 -24.65 10.39 -30.38
CA ILE A 329 -23.26 9.93 -30.26
C ILE A 329 -23.10 8.49 -30.74
N GLN A 330 -24.05 7.61 -30.42
CA GLN A 330 -24.01 6.19 -30.78
C GLN A 330 -24.07 5.90 -32.30
N LYS A 331 -24.32 6.93 -33.13
CA LYS A 331 -24.24 6.84 -34.59
C LYS A 331 -22.80 6.86 -35.11
N TYR A 332 -21.84 7.30 -34.29
CA TYR A 332 -20.43 7.39 -34.64
C TYR A 332 -19.66 6.20 -34.09
N LYS A 333 -18.46 5.99 -34.65
CA LYS A 333 -17.54 4.92 -34.25
C LYS A 333 -16.17 5.49 -33.97
N VAL A 334 -15.50 4.95 -32.96
CA VAL A 334 -14.07 5.17 -32.76
C VAL A 334 -13.36 4.41 -33.86
N THR A 335 -12.60 5.11 -34.70
CA THR A 335 -11.90 4.50 -35.83
C THR A 335 -10.40 4.63 -35.73
N LYS A 336 -9.88 5.48 -34.81
CA LYS A 336 -8.45 5.76 -34.72
C LYS A 336 -7.89 5.48 -33.33
N SER A 337 -6.63 5.06 -33.31
CA SER A 337 -5.80 5.05 -32.10
C SER A 337 -5.42 6.47 -31.65
N MET A 338 -4.75 6.57 -30.51
CA MET A 338 -4.22 7.83 -29.99
C MET A 338 -3.28 8.53 -30.98
N ASN A 339 -2.52 7.74 -31.75
CA ASN A 339 -1.59 8.23 -32.76
C ASN A 339 -2.25 8.47 -34.12
N LYS A 340 -3.58 8.54 -34.19
CA LYS A 340 -4.37 8.78 -35.42
C LYS A 340 -4.21 7.69 -36.50
N VAL A 341 -3.83 6.49 -36.09
CA VAL A 341 -3.80 5.31 -36.98
C VAL A 341 -5.22 4.76 -37.05
N GLU A 342 -5.78 4.61 -38.25
CA GLU A 342 -7.09 3.98 -38.44
C GLU A 342 -7.01 2.48 -38.06
N LEU A 343 -7.83 2.06 -37.11
CA LEU A 343 -7.90 0.73 -36.52
C LEU A 343 -9.37 0.32 -36.39
N GLY A 344 -9.90 -0.42 -37.36
CA GLY A 344 -11.27 -0.93 -37.31
C GLY A 344 -12.34 0.14 -37.04
N GLU A 345 -13.54 -0.29 -36.65
CA GLU A 345 -14.59 0.59 -36.16
C GLU A 345 -15.20 0.00 -34.90
N GLU A 346 -15.10 0.71 -33.78
CA GLU A 346 -15.63 0.29 -32.48
C GLU A 346 -16.72 1.27 -32.00
N PRO A 347 -17.75 0.81 -31.27
CA PRO A 347 -18.70 1.70 -30.61
C PRO A 347 -18.01 2.64 -29.61
N ILE A 348 -18.55 3.85 -29.45
CA ILE A 348 -18.20 4.74 -28.33
C ILE A 348 -18.86 4.17 -27.06
N PRO A 349 -18.10 3.71 -26.05
CA PRO A 349 -18.71 3.08 -24.89
C PRO A 349 -19.41 4.07 -23.97
N THR A 350 -20.37 3.56 -23.21
CA THR A 350 -20.91 4.21 -22.01
C THR A 350 -20.24 3.66 -20.75
N ALA A 351 -20.32 4.40 -19.64
CA ALA A 351 -19.86 3.88 -18.34
C ALA A 351 -20.62 2.59 -17.94
N GLU A 352 -21.91 2.50 -18.24
CA GLU A 352 -22.69 1.29 -17.99
C GLU A 352 -22.16 0.06 -18.75
N GLU A 353 -21.78 0.23 -20.03
CA GLU A 353 -21.20 -0.85 -20.83
C GLU A 353 -19.86 -1.29 -20.28
N LEU A 354 -19.03 -0.33 -19.85
CA LEU A 354 -17.76 -0.60 -19.19
C LEU A 354 -17.97 -1.39 -17.89
N PHE A 355 -18.86 -0.94 -17.00
CA PHE A 355 -19.13 -1.61 -15.73
C PHE A 355 -19.70 -3.01 -15.94
N ARG A 356 -20.60 -3.17 -16.90
CA ARG A 356 -21.16 -4.49 -17.25
C ARG A 356 -20.10 -5.47 -17.74
N GLU A 357 -19.13 -5.01 -18.54
CA GLU A 357 -18.07 -5.89 -19.05
C GLU A 357 -17.12 -6.35 -17.94
N PHE A 358 -16.75 -5.46 -17.02
CA PHE A 358 -15.70 -5.73 -16.02
C PHE A 358 -16.21 -6.15 -14.63
N LYS A 359 -17.52 -6.08 -14.35
CA LYS A 359 -18.05 -6.48 -13.04
C LYS A 359 -17.73 -7.95 -12.76
N GLY A 360 -17.18 -8.21 -11.57
CA GLY A 360 -16.78 -9.55 -11.12
C GLY A 360 -15.41 -10.00 -11.63
N THR A 361 -14.67 -9.14 -12.34
CA THR A 361 -13.23 -9.33 -12.61
C THR A 361 -12.39 -8.68 -11.53
N ASP A 362 -11.10 -9.00 -11.48
CA ASP A 362 -10.14 -8.35 -10.55
C ASP A 362 -9.66 -6.98 -11.05
N ILE A 363 -10.15 -6.51 -12.20
CA ILE A 363 -9.78 -5.21 -12.78
C ILE A 363 -10.44 -4.09 -11.99
N VAL A 364 -9.61 -3.12 -11.59
CA VAL A 364 -10.08 -1.84 -11.06
C VAL A 364 -10.07 -0.78 -12.16
N ILE A 365 -11.17 -0.05 -12.29
CA ILE A 365 -11.32 1.05 -13.23
C ILE A 365 -10.80 2.34 -12.59
N VAL A 366 -9.78 2.93 -13.20
CA VAL A 366 -9.31 4.29 -12.90
C VAL A 366 -10.12 5.25 -13.77
N PHE A 367 -11.17 5.83 -13.20
CA PHE A 367 -12.18 6.58 -13.94
C PHE A 367 -11.86 8.08 -13.93
N GLU A 368 -11.37 8.63 -15.05
CA GLU A 368 -11.10 10.06 -15.17
C GLU A 368 -12.35 10.85 -15.53
N ILE A 369 -12.77 11.76 -14.64
CA ILE A 369 -13.80 12.75 -14.96
C ILE A 369 -13.16 13.96 -15.62
N LYS A 370 -13.42 14.12 -16.93
CA LYS A 370 -12.91 15.22 -17.77
C LYS A 370 -13.78 16.47 -17.74
N THR A 371 -15.09 16.28 -17.60
CA THR A 371 -16.06 17.38 -17.63
C THR A 371 -15.96 18.26 -16.37
N GLY A 372 -16.34 19.53 -16.50
CA GLY A 372 -16.55 20.43 -15.36
C GLY A 372 -17.97 20.37 -14.79
N ASP A 373 -18.86 19.57 -15.39
CA ASP A 373 -20.24 19.42 -14.92
C ASP A 373 -20.34 18.37 -13.81
N THR A 374 -20.74 18.80 -12.61
CA THR A 374 -20.91 17.95 -11.44
C THR A 374 -22.09 17.00 -11.53
N ASN A 375 -23.01 17.17 -12.49
CA ASN A 375 -24.13 16.23 -12.71
C ASN A 375 -23.66 14.81 -13.05
N ILE A 376 -22.42 14.66 -13.51
CA ILE A 376 -21.81 13.35 -13.74
C ILE A 376 -21.75 12.50 -12.46
N CYS A 377 -21.66 13.11 -11.27
CA CYS A 377 -21.65 12.36 -10.01
C CYS A 377 -22.97 11.59 -9.80
N ALA A 378 -24.11 12.24 -10.07
CA ALA A 378 -25.42 11.59 -9.95
C ALA A 378 -25.61 10.48 -11.00
N ALA A 379 -25.17 10.71 -12.24
CA ALA A 379 -25.22 9.69 -13.30
C ALA A 379 -24.31 8.50 -12.99
N LEU A 380 -23.14 8.74 -12.39
CA LEU A 380 -22.24 7.69 -11.92
C LEU A 380 -22.81 6.93 -10.73
N GLU A 381 -23.43 7.60 -9.76
CA GLU A 381 -24.08 6.95 -8.62
C GLU A 381 -25.10 5.92 -9.11
N GLU A 382 -26.01 6.32 -10.01
CA GLU A 382 -27.02 5.44 -10.59
C GLU A 382 -26.39 4.23 -11.31
N ALA A 383 -25.36 4.46 -12.12
CA ALA A 383 -24.67 3.39 -12.83
C ALA A 383 -23.93 2.44 -11.87
N ILE A 384 -23.25 2.97 -10.86
CA ILE A 384 -22.49 2.19 -9.89
C ILE A 384 -23.45 1.34 -9.03
N GLU A 385 -24.58 1.89 -8.59
CA GLU A 385 -25.60 1.12 -7.87
C GLU A 385 -26.20 0.02 -8.73
N LYS A 386 -26.53 0.31 -9.98
CA LYS A 386 -27.12 -0.65 -10.92
C LYS A 386 -26.24 -1.86 -11.18
N TYR A 387 -24.92 -1.67 -11.28
CA TYR A 387 -23.96 -2.74 -11.55
C TYR A 387 -23.19 -3.22 -10.31
N ASP A 388 -23.51 -2.71 -9.11
CA ASP A 388 -22.78 -2.95 -7.86
C ASP A 388 -21.28 -2.67 -8.00
N PHE A 389 -20.89 -1.59 -8.67
CA PHE A 389 -19.50 -1.37 -9.08
C PHE A 389 -18.62 -0.67 -8.04
N TRP A 390 -19.12 -0.54 -6.81
CA TRP A 390 -18.50 0.28 -5.77
C TRP A 390 -17.09 -0.16 -5.36
N ASP A 391 -16.81 -1.46 -5.46
CA ASP A 391 -15.53 -2.06 -5.08
C ASP A 391 -14.57 -2.23 -6.26
N GLN A 392 -14.90 -1.72 -7.45
CA GLN A 392 -14.07 -1.86 -8.67
C GLN A 392 -13.74 -0.53 -9.34
N ILE A 393 -13.99 0.60 -8.69
CA ILE A 393 -13.75 1.93 -9.25
C ILE A 393 -12.99 2.84 -8.30
N ILE A 394 -12.07 3.61 -8.86
CA ILE A 394 -11.48 4.80 -8.25
C ILE A 394 -11.67 5.98 -9.21
N ILE A 395 -11.78 7.20 -8.68
CA ILE A 395 -12.02 8.39 -9.51
C ILE A 395 -10.79 9.30 -9.52
N ILE A 396 -10.40 9.74 -10.71
CA ILE A 396 -9.34 10.72 -10.91
C ILE A 396 -9.88 11.97 -11.64
N SER A 397 -9.29 13.13 -11.39
CA SER A 397 -9.61 14.35 -12.15
C SER A 397 -8.54 15.43 -11.95
N PHE A 398 -8.37 16.31 -12.94
CA PHE A 398 -7.65 17.58 -12.78
C PHE A 398 -8.48 18.66 -12.08
N ASN A 399 -9.79 18.46 -11.98
CA ASN A 399 -10.74 19.49 -11.54
C ASN A 399 -11.08 19.32 -10.06
N LEU A 400 -10.48 20.13 -9.18
CA LEU A 400 -10.74 20.11 -7.74
C LEU A 400 -12.24 20.28 -7.38
N PRO A 401 -13.00 21.18 -8.01
CA PRO A 401 -14.47 21.21 -7.86
C PRO A 401 -15.18 19.88 -8.13
N ILE A 402 -14.73 19.09 -9.12
CA ILE A 402 -15.28 17.75 -9.38
C ILE A 402 -14.90 16.80 -8.24
N LEU A 403 -13.64 16.77 -7.81
CA LEU A 403 -13.21 15.94 -6.68
C LEU A 403 -13.97 16.29 -5.39
N LYS A 404 -14.28 17.58 -5.19
CA LYS A 404 -15.15 18.04 -4.11
C LYS A 404 -16.58 17.49 -4.24
N ALA A 405 -17.16 17.53 -5.44
CA ALA A 405 -18.50 16.96 -5.67
C ALA A 405 -18.52 15.44 -5.45
N VAL A 406 -17.48 14.71 -5.88
CA VAL A 406 -17.33 13.27 -5.62
C VAL A 406 -17.19 13.00 -4.12
N HIS A 407 -16.37 13.78 -3.39
CA HIS A 407 -16.24 13.67 -1.95
C HIS A 407 -17.58 13.89 -1.21
N GLU A 408 -18.43 14.80 -1.71
CA GLU A 408 -19.71 15.11 -1.09
C GLU A 408 -20.82 14.11 -1.43
N GLN A 409 -20.85 13.60 -2.67
CA GLN A 409 -21.94 12.76 -3.20
C GLN A 409 -21.61 11.26 -3.21
N LEU A 410 -20.35 10.91 -3.46
CA LEU A 410 -19.83 9.55 -3.56
C LEU A 410 -18.69 9.28 -2.55
N PRO A 411 -18.85 9.62 -1.26
CA PRO A 411 -17.76 9.62 -0.27
C PRO A 411 -17.17 8.22 0.02
N ALA A 412 -17.76 7.15 -0.50
CA ALA A 412 -17.23 5.79 -0.37
C ALA A 412 -16.15 5.47 -1.43
N ILE A 413 -16.10 6.22 -2.54
CA ILE A 413 -15.17 5.97 -3.65
C ILE A 413 -13.83 6.65 -3.37
N PRO A 414 -12.70 5.93 -3.45
CA PRO A 414 -11.37 6.54 -3.36
C PRO A 414 -11.13 7.51 -4.53
N THR A 415 -10.43 8.61 -4.26
CA THR A 415 -10.12 9.60 -5.29
C THR A 415 -8.64 9.95 -5.34
N ALA A 416 -8.15 10.31 -6.52
CA ALA A 416 -6.84 10.95 -6.70
C ALA A 416 -6.95 12.20 -7.58
N SER A 417 -6.09 13.17 -7.30
CA SER A 417 -5.97 14.39 -8.12
C SER A 417 -4.84 14.26 -9.12
N LEU A 418 -5.17 14.48 -10.40
CA LEU A 418 -4.23 14.46 -11.52
C LEU A 418 -3.30 15.67 -11.56
N ALA A 419 -3.65 16.74 -10.84
CA ALA A 419 -2.77 17.89 -10.66
C ALA A 419 -1.54 17.56 -9.79
N GLY A 420 -1.56 16.41 -9.11
CA GLY A 420 -0.46 15.91 -8.29
C GLY A 420 -0.03 16.85 -7.15
N PHE A 421 1.09 16.50 -6.52
CA PHE A 421 1.78 17.35 -5.56
C PHE A 421 3.21 17.62 -6.01
N PRO A 422 3.46 18.65 -6.83
CA PRO A 422 4.83 19.05 -7.06
C PRO A 422 5.40 19.56 -5.73
N ARG A 423 6.62 19.13 -5.35
CA ARG A 423 7.27 19.50 -4.07
C ARG A 423 7.13 20.98 -3.73
N ARG A 424 7.33 21.85 -4.72
CA ARG A 424 7.22 23.32 -4.61
C ARG A 424 5.90 23.83 -4.04
N ASN A 425 4.82 23.05 -4.13
CA ASN A 425 3.48 23.41 -3.67
C ASN A 425 2.88 22.41 -2.68
N PHE A 426 3.64 21.41 -2.22
CA PHE A 426 3.11 20.33 -1.37
C PHE A 426 2.46 20.87 -0.10
N GLU A 427 3.19 21.68 0.67
CA GLU A 427 2.70 22.30 1.91
C GLU A 427 1.40 23.08 1.70
N LYS A 428 1.33 23.84 0.60
CA LYS A 428 0.15 24.62 0.24
C LYS A 428 -1.05 23.75 -0.14
N ASN A 429 -0.82 22.64 -0.83
CA ASN A 429 -1.87 21.78 -1.36
C ASN A 429 -2.38 20.76 -0.34
N LEU A 430 -1.52 20.31 0.58
CA LEU A 430 -1.83 19.26 1.54
C LEU A 430 -3.16 19.47 2.30
N PRO A 431 -3.50 20.67 2.83
CA PRO A 431 -4.77 20.89 3.52
C PRO A 431 -6.01 20.60 2.66
N ALA A 432 -6.00 21.01 1.39
CA ALA A 432 -7.13 20.82 0.49
C ALA A 432 -7.31 19.32 0.15
N TYR A 433 -6.21 18.60 -0.03
CA TYR A 433 -6.27 17.18 -0.36
C TYR A 433 -6.70 16.33 0.81
N ASN A 434 -6.20 16.67 2.00
CA ASN A 434 -6.65 16.10 3.26
C ASN A 434 -8.15 16.33 3.45
N GLN A 435 -8.63 17.55 3.22
CA GLN A 435 -10.06 17.87 3.34
C GLN A 435 -10.91 17.04 2.37
N LEU A 436 -10.44 16.82 1.14
CA LEU A 436 -11.16 16.06 0.12
C LEU A 436 -10.94 14.53 0.22
N ASN A 437 -10.09 14.07 1.14
CA ASN A 437 -9.65 12.68 1.24
C ASN A 437 -9.15 12.13 -0.12
N THR A 438 -8.36 12.92 -0.84
CA THR A 438 -7.85 12.58 -2.17
C THR A 438 -6.33 12.39 -2.14
N VAL A 439 -5.81 11.44 -2.92
CA VAL A 439 -4.37 11.18 -3.04
C VAL A 439 -3.80 11.82 -4.31
N ALA A 440 -2.52 11.56 -4.59
CA ALA A 440 -1.83 12.06 -5.77
C ALA A 440 -1.92 11.06 -6.92
N ASP A 441 -2.22 11.54 -8.12
CA ASP A 441 -1.92 10.86 -9.38
C ASP A 441 -1.10 11.81 -10.25
N ALA A 442 0.22 11.69 -10.24
CA ALA A 442 1.10 12.78 -10.70
C ALA A 442 1.71 12.51 -12.08
N ALA A 443 2.04 13.58 -12.80
CA ALA A 443 2.76 13.42 -14.06
C ALA A 443 4.16 12.84 -13.83
N ILE A 444 4.68 11.97 -14.71
CA ILE A 444 6.04 11.42 -14.61
C ILE A 444 7.10 12.53 -14.66
N GLY A 445 6.79 13.67 -15.28
CA GLY A 445 7.64 14.86 -15.29
C GLY A 445 7.84 15.48 -13.91
N ASP A 446 6.91 15.25 -12.98
CA ASP A 446 7.04 15.68 -11.58
C ASP A 446 7.88 14.71 -10.75
N MET A 447 8.31 13.55 -11.30
CA MET A 447 9.18 12.58 -10.62
C MET A 447 10.65 13.02 -10.50
N GLY A 448 11.01 14.23 -10.97
CA GLY A 448 12.39 14.74 -10.98
C GLY A 448 13.09 14.76 -9.60
N GLU A 449 12.35 14.47 -8.54
CA GLU A 449 12.82 14.32 -7.17
C GLU A 449 12.35 12.96 -6.62
N ALA A 450 12.84 11.84 -7.16
CA ALA A 450 12.43 10.50 -6.70
C ALA A 450 12.59 10.32 -5.17
N ASP A 451 13.64 10.89 -4.58
CA ASP A 451 13.87 10.90 -3.12
C ASP A 451 12.74 11.65 -2.36
N TYR A 452 12.11 12.67 -2.96
CA TYR A 452 10.96 13.37 -2.37
C TYR A 452 9.72 12.47 -2.30
N TYR A 453 9.43 11.71 -3.35
CA TYR A 453 8.29 10.78 -3.32
C TYR A 453 8.54 9.58 -2.41
N ASP A 454 9.77 9.05 -2.39
CA ASP A 454 10.14 7.91 -1.56
C ASP A 454 10.24 8.28 -0.06
N SER A 455 10.54 9.53 0.30
CA SER A 455 10.51 9.97 1.70
C SER A 455 9.18 10.64 2.08
N ILE A 456 8.90 11.82 1.51
CA ILE A 456 7.87 12.73 2.00
C ILE A 456 6.45 12.19 1.76
N MET A 457 6.16 11.63 0.58
CA MET A 457 4.82 11.17 0.23
C MET A 457 4.49 9.83 0.91
N LYS A 458 5.39 8.85 0.81
CA LYS A 458 5.22 7.54 1.45
C LYS A 458 5.02 7.65 2.96
N ASP A 459 5.84 8.45 3.63
CA ASP A 459 5.76 8.63 5.09
C ASP A 459 4.44 9.27 5.53
N ARG A 460 3.69 9.86 4.60
CA ARG A 460 2.38 10.43 4.86
C ARG A 460 1.22 9.51 4.52
N GLY A 461 1.49 8.32 4.00
CA GLY A 461 0.48 7.40 3.51
C GLY A 461 -0.03 7.74 2.11
N PHE A 462 0.75 8.48 1.33
CA PHE A 462 0.43 8.70 -0.08
C PHE A 462 1.20 7.71 -0.95
N MET A 463 0.46 7.08 -1.86
CA MET A 463 0.99 6.11 -2.80
C MET A 463 1.71 6.80 -3.96
N SER A 464 2.77 6.16 -4.46
CA SER A 464 3.46 6.57 -5.69
C SER A 464 2.66 6.08 -6.89
N PHE A 465 1.90 6.98 -7.52
CA PHE A 465 1.01 6.69 -8.64
C PHE A 465 1.21 7.76 -9.71
N PHE A 466 1.61 7.36 -10.92
CA PHE A 466 2.07 8.29 -11.95
C PHE A 466 1.58 7.97 -13.36
N TRP A 467 1.48 9.03 -14.17
CA TRP A 467 1.08 9.01 -15.57
C TRP A 467 1.90 10.00 -16.43
N THR A 468 2.03 9.87 -17.74
CA THR A 468 1.84 8.65 -18.50
C THR A 468 3.22 8.13 -18.89
N TYR A 469 3.49 6.86 -18.60
CA TYR A 469 4.67 6.21 -19.14
C TYR A 469 4.44 5.89 -20.62
N GLY A 470 5.22 6.54 -21.47
CA GLY A 470 5.09 6.43 -22.92
C GLY A 470 5.75 5.18 -23.50
N VAL A 471 6.77 4.63 -22.84
CA VAL A 471 7.46 3.42 -23.29
C VAL A 471 7.69 2.47 -22.11
N SER A 472 7.73 1.17 -22.38
CA SER A 472 7.91 0.14 -21.36
C SER A 472 9.22 0.30 -20.56
N GLN A 473 10.28 0.84 -21.17
CA GLN A 473 11.55 1.09 -20.49
C GLN A 473 11.41 2.08 -19.32
N ASP A 474 10.56 3.10 -19.46
CA ASP A 474 10.33 4.06 -18.38
C ASP A 474 9.58 3.40 -17.22
N CYS A 475 8.65 2.48 -17.52
CA CYS A 475 8.01 1.66 -16.51
C CYS A 475 9.00 0.78 -15.76
N VAL A 476 9.94 0.13 -16.47
CA VAL A 476 10.99 -0.69 -15.84
C VAL A 476 11.84 0.15 -14.89
N GLN A 477 12.24 1.34 -15.32
CA GLN A 477 13.00 2.25 -14.47
C GLN A 477 12.19 2.75 -13.26
N ALA A 478 10.88 2.89 -13.39
CA ALA A 478 10.00 3.27 -12.28
C ALA A 478 9.83 2.12 -11.28
N MET A 479 9.64 0.88 -11.77
CA MET A 479 9.58 -0.33 -10.95
C MET A 479 10.84 -0.51 -10.11
N SER A 480 12.03 -0.33 -10.71
CA SER A 480 13.33 -0.44 -10.01
C SER A 480 13.53 0.64 -8.93
N LYS A 481 12.69 1.69 -8.92
CA LYS A 481 12.65 2.75 -7.90
C LYS A 481 11.54 2.52 -6.86
N GLY A 482 10.82 1.39 -6.92
CA GLY A 482 9.72 1.09 -6.00
C GLY A 482 8.44 1.89 -6.26
N ILE A 483 8.30 2.47 -7.46
CA ILE A 483 7.08 3.18 -7.86
C ILE A 483 5.95 2.18 -8.11
N TYR A 484 4.77 2.45 -7.56
CA TYR A 484 3.71 1.46 -7.53
C TYR A 484 2.72 1.58 -8.69
N GLY A 485 2.02 2.70 -8.85
CA GLY A 485 1.04 2.88 -9.91
C GLY A 485 1.68 3.37 -11.21
N LEU A 486 1.58 2.57 -12.28
CA LEU A 486 2.18 2.86 -13.59
C LEU A 486 1.11 2.99 -14.68
N THR A 487 0.49 4.18 -14.80
CA THR A 487 -0.42 4.50 -15.91
C THR A 487 0.38 4.64 -17.20
N ASN A 488 0.21 3.70 -18.13
CA ASN A 488 1.10 3.54 -19.27
C ASN A 488 0.39 3.13 -20.57
N ASN A 489 1.01 3.45 -21.71
CA ASN A 489 0.46 3.22 -23.05
C ASN A 489 0.76 1.82 -23.63
N SER A 490 1.48 0.96 -22.89
CA SER A 490 2.03 -0.31 -23.40
C SER A 490 1.93 -1.41 -22.33
N ALA A 491 0.75 -1.51 -21.71
CA ALA A 491 0.50 -2.40 -20.59
C ALA A 491 0.65 -3.89 -20.98
N ASP A 492 0.51 -4.20 -22.26
CA ASP A 492 0.72 -5.50 -22.87
C ASP A 492 2.18 -5.99 -22.82
N VAL A 493 3.16 -5.08 -22.78
CA VAL A 493 4.59 -5.44 -22.73
C VAL A 493 5.01 -6.10 -21.40
N PHE A 494 4.14 -6.11 -20.40
CA PHE A 494 4.39 -6.78 -19.12
C PHE A 494 3.91 -8.24 -19.11
N GLY A 495 2.88 -8.56 -19.91
CA GLY A 495 1.95 -9.68 -19.71
C GLY A 495 2.56 -11.06 -19.56
N GLU A 496 3.28 -11.54 -20.58
CA GLU A 496 3.78 -12.92 -20.62
C GLU A 496 5.11 -13.13 -19.87
N GLU A 497 5.90 -12.06 -19.69
CA GLU A 497 7.30 -12.22 -19.24
C GLU A 497 7.60 -11.68 -17.85
N ARG A 498 6.92 -10.64 -17.37
CA ARG A 498 7.27 -9.98 -16.10
C ARG A 498 6.58 -10.61 -14.90
N VAL A 499 7.20 -10.57 -13.73
CA VAL A 499 6.62 -11.05 -12.47
C VAL A 499 5.43 -10.16 -12.09
N GLY A 500 4.24 -10.75 -12.11
CA GLY A 500 3.00 -10.21 -11.52
C GLY A 500 2.72 -10.76 -10.11
N GLY A 501 3.36 -11.88 -9.75
CA GLY A 501 3.31 -12.51 -8.43
C GLY A 501 4.47 -13.49 -8.21
N LEU A 502 4.91 -13.65 -6.97
CA LEU A 502 6.00 -14.56 -6.61
C LEU A 502 5.67 -15.30 -5.31
N TYR A 503 5.71 -16.63 -5.33
CA TYR A 503 5.21 -17.47 -4.25
C TYR A 503 6.15 -18.62 -3.93
N GLY A 504 6.04 -19.14 -2.70
CA GLY A 504 6.67 -20.40 -2.34
C GLY A 504 6.06 -21.59 -3.05
N LYS A 505 6.85 -22.62 -3.33
CA LYS A 505 6.31 -23.90 -3.79
C LYS A 505 5.69 -24.65 -2.61
N GLU A 506 4.38 -24.90 -2.68
CA GLU A 506 3.68 -25.68 -1.66
C GLU A 506 4.21 -27.12 -1.55
N GLY A 507 4.19 -27.66 -0.32
CA GLY A 507 4.54 -29.05 -0.04
C GLY A 507 6.02 -29.41 -0.20
N GLN A 508 6.91 -28.43 -0.41
CA GLN A 508 8.33 -28.67 -0.58
C GLN A 508 8.96 -29.28 0.69
N GLN A 509 9.92 -30.18 0.48
CA GLN A 509 10.68 -30.83 1.55
C GLN A 509 12.18 -30.78 1.29
N THR A 510 12.97 -30.46 2.31
CA THR A 510 14.44 -30.43 2.20
C THR A 510 15.10 -30.88 3.51
N ALA A 511 16.39 -31.22 3.47
CA ALA A 511 17.15 -31.45 4.70
C ALA A 511 17.38 -30.10 5.40
N LYS A 512 17.29 -30.09 6.74
CA LYS A 512 17.49 -28.85 7.53
C LYS A 512 18.85 -28.19 7.25
N SER A 513 19.90 -28.99 7.00
CA SER A 513 21.24 -28.53 6.63
C SER A 513 21.31 -27.76 5.31
N ASP A 514 20.35 -27.99 4.42
CA ASP A 514 20.34 -27.45 3.06
C ASP A 514 19.58 -26.13 2.99
N LEU A 515 18.79 -25.80 4.01
CA LEU A 515 17.98 -24.60 4.07
C LEU A 515 18.70 -23.49 4.85
N LYS A 516 19.41 -22.64 4.12
CA LYS A 516 20.15 -21.49 4.64
C LYS A 516 20.17 -20.35 3.64
N ARG A 517 20.44 -19.13 4.10
CA ARG A 517 20.61 -17.96 3.22
C ARG A 517 21.54 -18.28 2.04
N ASN A 518 21.16 -17.83 0.86
CA ASN A 518 21.80 -18.08 -0.44
C ASN A 518 21.68 -19.51 -0.99
N ALA A 519 21.01 -20.44 -0.30
CA ALA A 519 20.68 -21.75 -0.87
C ALA A 519 19.68 -21.61 -2.03
N LYS A 520 19.70 -22.56 -2.97
CA LYS A 520 18.72 -22.62 -4.06
C LYS A 520 17.45 -23.31 -3.58
N ILE A 521 16.31 -22.78 -4.02
CA ILE A 521 14.99 -23.27 -3.62
C ILE A 521 14.00 -23.12 -4.77
N THR A 522 13.10 -24.08 -4.95
CA THR A 522 12.01 -23.94 -5.94
C THR A 522 10.96 -22.96 -5.43
N ILE A 523 10.59 -22.01 -6.27
CA ILE A 523 9.52 -21.04 -6.06
C ILE A 523 8.61 -21.01 -7.30
N VAL A 524 7.47 -20.35 -7.20
CA VAL A 524 6.51 -20.16 -8.30
C VAL A 524 6.51 -18.70 -8.71
N LYS A 525 6.86 -18.44 -9.97
CA LYS A 525 6.66 -17.13 -10.61
C LYS A 525 5.30 -17.15 -11.29
N GLN A 526 4.48 -16.14 -11.02
CA GLN A 526 3.26 -15.83 -11.74
C GLN A 526 3.49 -14.57 -12.58
N THR A 527 3.14 -14.60 -13.87
CA THR A 527 3.24 -13.41 -14.73
C THR A 527 2.06 -12.47 -14.54
N TYR A 528 2.07 -11.27 -15.13
CA TYR A 528 0.92 -10.37 -15.10
C TYR A 528 -0.34 -10.98 -15.74
N GLU A 529 -0.19 -11.86 -16.73
CA GLU A 529 -1.29 -12.65 -17.32
C GLU A 529 -1.75 -13.84 -16.45
N GLY A 530 -1.13 -14.06 -15.30
CA GLY A 530 -1.45 -15.18 -14.41
C GLY A 530 -0.80 -16.50 -14.81
N ILE A 531 0.18 -16.51 -15.72
CA ILE A 531 0.90 -17.74 -16.10
C ILE A 531 1.86 -18.12 -14.97
N GLU A 532 1.67 -19.31 -14.40
CA GLU A 532 2.52 -19.83 -13.33
C GLU A 532 3.61 -20.77 -13.84
N LYS A 533 4.83 -20.58 -13.32
CA LYS A 533 5.98 -21.41 -13.65
C LYS A 533 6.86 -21.63 -12.43
N GLU A 534 7.22 -22.88 -12.18
CA GLU A 534 8.26 -23.20 -11.21
C GLU A 534 9.63 -22.70 -11.70
N VAL A 535 10.31 -21.94 -10.87
CA VAL A 535 11.64 -21.40 -11.13
C VAL A 535 12.55 -21.65 -9.93
N THR A 536 13.86 -21.54 -10.16
CA THR A 536 14.85 -21.65 -9.08
C THR A 536 15.08 -20.27 -8.48
N GLY A 537 14.60 -20.06 -7.26
CA GLY A 537 14.88 -18.90 -6.43
C GLY A 537 16.11 -19.09 -5.54
N THR A 538 16.39 -18.07 -4.75
CA THR A 538 17.46 -18.06 -3.75
C THR A 538 16.87 -17.73 -2.37
N VAL A 539 17.20 -18.53 -1.36
CA VAL A 539 16.74 -18.30 0.02
C VAL A 539 17.31 -16.98 0.54
N PHE A 540 16.43 -16.09 0.97
CA PHE A 540 16.76 -14.81 1.60
C PHE A 540 16.83 -14.95 3.13
N ALA A 541 15.76 -15.48 3.72
CA ALA A 541 15.60 -15.60 5.16
C ALA A 541 14.94 -16.94 5.52
N VAL A 542 15.28 -17.47 6.69
CA VAL A 542 14.78 -18.76 7.20
C VAL A 542 14.45 -18.59 8.67
N LYS A 543 13.25 -19.00 9.06
CA LYS A 543 12.83 -19.13 10.46
C LYS A 543 12.53 -20.60 10.74
N ASP A 544 13.30 -21.17 11.65
CA ASP A 544 13.12 -22.56 12.07
C ASP A 544 11.90 -22.69 13.00
N CYS A 545 10.94 -23.52 12.62
CA CYS A 545 9.71 -23.79 13.37
C CYS A 545 9.69 -25.22 13.92
N GLY A 546 10.86 -25.87 14.06
CA GLY A 546 11.02 -27.20 14.61
C GLY A 546 10.89 -28.30 13.56
N GLY A 547 9.67 -28.67 13.17
CA GLY A 547 9.41 -29.72 12.15
C GLY A 547 9.39 -29.19 10.70
N TYR A 548 9.42 -27.88 10.54
CA TYR A 548 9.46 -27.17 9.27
C TYR A 548 10.18 -25.84 9.46
N ALA A 549 10.43 -25.13 8.35
CA ALA A 549 10.85 -23.74 8.37
C ALA A 549 9.88 -22.86 7.60
N GLU A 550 9.75 -21.61 8.02
CA GLU A 550 9.24 -20.54 7.16
C GLU A 550 10.41 -19.92 6.40
N VAL A 551 10.21 -19.69 5.11
CA VAL A 551 11.25 -19.27 4.18
C VAL A 551 10.76 -18.08 3.39
N ILE A 552 11.62 -17.08 3.26
CA ILE A 552 11.48 -16.02 2.27
C ILE A 552 12.57 -16.26 1.24
N ALA A 553 12.21 -16.26 -0.03
CA ALA A 553 13.14 -16.42 -1.14
C ALA A 553 13.04 -15.22 -2.07
N TYR A 554 14.04 -15.03 -2.93
CA TYR A 554 14.00 -14.03 -3.98
C TYR A 554 14.28 -14.62 -5.37
N LEU A 555 13.79 -13.91 -6.37
CA LEU A 555 14.12 -14.08 -7.79
C LEU A 555 14.74 -12.79 -8.32
N THR A 556 15.80 -12.91 -9.13
CA THR A 556 16.33 -11.77 -9.88
C THR A 556 15.57 -11.63 -11.20
N GLU A 557 14.94 -10.48 -11.42
CA GLU A 557 14.25 -10.13 -12.66
C GLU A 557 14.69 -8.75 -13.14
N ALA A 558 15.15 -8.64 -14.39
CA ALA A 558 15.59 -7.37 -14.99
C ALA A 558 16.52 -6.54 -14.09
N GLU A 559 17.46 -7.23 -13.42
CA GLU A 559 18.42 -6.73 -12.43
C GLU A 559 17.90 -6.61 -10.99
N ASP A 560 16.59 -6.44 -10.77
CA ASP A 560 15.97 -6.28 -9.46
C ASP A 560 15.72 -7.61 -8.73
N LEU A 561 15.86 -7.58 -7.40
CA LEU A 561 15.49 -8.68 -6.51
C LEU A 561 14.04 -8.51 -6.03
N LEU A 562 13.20 -9.50 -6.35
CA LEU A 562 11.81 -9.62 -5.93
C LEU A 562 11.65 -10.76 -4.94
N TYR A 563 10.84 -10.57 -3.91
CA TYR A 563 10.75 -11.48 -2.75
C TYR A 563 9.41 -12.22 -2.72
N THR A 564 9.44 -13.50 -2.35
CA THR A 564 8.23 -14.26 -2.02
C THR A 564 7.69 -13.81 -0.67
N PRO A 565 6.38 -13.93 -0.40
CA PRO A 565 5.87 -14.07 0.96
C PRO A 565 6.58 -15.19 1.71
N ALA A 566 6.55 -15.16 3.04
CA ALA A 566 7.01 -16.29 3.84
C ALA A 566 6.19 -17.54 3.48
N PHE A 567 6.86 -18.66 3.22
CA PHE A 567 6.22 -19.92 2.88
C PHE A 567 6.84 -21.10 3.62
N ARG A 568 6.05 -22.14 3.83
CA ARG A 568 6.44 -23.31 4.60
C ARG A 568 7.24 -24.30 3.76
N VAL A 569 8.38 -24.73 4.29
CA VAL A 569 9.19 -25.85 3.79
C VAL A 569 9.34 -26.89 4.90
N ASN A 570 8.86 -28.11 4.67
CA ASN A 570 8.98 -29.16 5.68
C ASN A 570 10.39 -29.76 5.70
N TYR A 571 10.88 -30.12 6.87
CA TYR A 571 12.11 -30.91 6.92
C TYR A 571 11.79 -32.35 6.51
N LYS A 572 12.69 -32.97 5.76
CA LYS A 572 12.66 -34.42 5.58
C LYS A 572 12.91 -35.06 6.95
N ASP A 573 12.09 -36.04 7.34
CA ASP A 573 12.38 -36.85 8.51
C ASP A 573 13.80 -37.39 8.40
N GLU A 574 14.68 -37.03 9.34
CA GLU A 574 15.92 -37.77 9.54
C GLU A 574 15.48 -39.16 9.98
N ILE A 575 15.37 -40.10 9.03
CA ILE A 575 15.28 -41.52 9.36
C ILE A 575 16.52 -41.78 10.20
N ALA A 576 16.32 -41.92 11.52
CA ALA A 576 17.30 -42.46 12.42
C ALA A 576 17.75 -43.78 11.77
N SER A 577 19.01 -43.83 11.34
CA SER A 577 19.62 -45.08 10.93
C SER A 577 19.52 -45.99 12.15
N ASP A 578 18.60 -46.95 12.05
CA ASP A 578 18.28 -47.86 13.12
C ASP A 578 19.58 -48.52 13.56
N ARG A 579 19.93 -48.32 14.82
CA ARG A 579 21.01 -49.08 15.45
C ARG A 579 20.63 -50.54 15.27
N GLN A 580 21.45 -51.30 14.54
CA GLN A 580 21.46 -52.75 14.65
C GLN A 580 21.53 -53.09 16.13
N SER A 581 20.39 -53.49 16.68
CA SER A 581 20.33 -54.13 17.98
C SER A 581 20.48 -55.62 17.72
N ASP A 582 21.61 -56.13 18.20
CA ASP A 582 21.92 -57.54 18.24
C ASP A 582 20.75 -58.33 18.84
N SER A 583 20.29 -59.32 18.10
CA SER A 583 19.44 -60.39 18.62
C SER A 583 20.20 -61.22 19.66
N PRO A 584 19.53 -61.63 20.75
CA PRO A 584 19.75 -62.96 21.26
C PRO A 584 18.47 -63.80 21.23
N SER A 585 18.68 -65.02 20.77
CA SER A 585 17.81 -66.19 20.83
C SER A 585 17.09 -66.41 22.17
N ALA A 586 15.84 -66.87 22.11
CA ALA A 586 15.34 -67.91 23.01
C ALA A 586 14.10 -68.59 22.43
N THR A 587 14.26 -69.88 22.12
CA THR A 587 13.22 -70.89 21.93
C THR A 587 12.42 -71.13 23.22
N GLY A 588 11.11 -71.37 23.12
CA GLY A 588 10.34 -71.92 24.25
C GLY A 588 8.82 -71.99 24.11
N CYS A 589 8.33 -73.15 23.65
CA CYS A 589 7.02 -73.80 23.87
C CYS A 589 5.80 -73.04 24.43
N GLY A 590 4.70 -73.10 23.67
CA GLY A 590 3.55 -73.95 24.02
C GLY A 590 2.35 -73.33 24.77
N SER A 591 1.23 -73.14 24.07
CA SER A 591 -0.07 -73.81 24.31
C SER A 591 -1.25 -73.00 23.73
N VAL A 592 -2.39 -73.69 23.61
CA VAL A 592 -3.48 -73.51 22.66
C VAL A 592 -4.69 -72.84 23.33
N ALA A 593 -5.45 -72.01 22.62
CA ALA A 593 -6.92 -71.97 22.71
C ALA A 593 -7.53 -71.19 21.53
N PHE A 594 -8.72 -71.63 21.14
CA PHE A 594 -9.45 -71.45 19.88
C PHE A 594 -10.57 -70.39 19.99
N GLU A 595 -11.27 -70.17 18.86
CA GLU A 595 -12.52 -69.39 18.59
C GLU A 595 -12.26 -67.95 18.09
N GLY A 596 -12.48 -67.60 16.81
CA GLY A 596 -13.72 -67.64 16.01
C GLY A 596 -14.27 -66.20 15.94
N ALA A 597 -14.52 -65.50 14.83
CA ALA A 597 -15.04 -65.79 13.49
C ALA A 597 -14.57 -64.66 12.53
N LEU A 598 -14.09 -64.96 11.32
CA LEU A 598 -14.81 -64.97 10.03
C LEU A 598 -15.58 -63.68 9.67
N GLY A 599 -15.12 -62.93 8.66
CA GLY A 599 -15.81 -61.71 8.24
C GLY A 599 -15.39 -60.94 6.98
N LYS A 600 -14.79 -61.59 5.97
CA LYS A 600 -14.69 -61.14 4.56
C LYS A 600 -13.82 -59.93 4.17
N SER A 601 -12.76 -60.28 3.46
CA SER A 601 -12.01 -59.52 2.46
C SER A 601 -12.85 -59.19 1.21
N LEU A 602 -12.52 -58.07 0.56
CA LEU A 602 -12.40 -58.00 -0.89
C LEU A 602 -11.32 -56.95 -1.24
N GLY A 603 -10.20 -57.43 -1.79
CA GLY A 603 -9.27 -56.61 -2.55
C GLY A 603 -9.47 -56.87 -4.05
N ILE A 604 -9.00 -55.93 -4.88
CA ILE A 604 -8.40 -56.07 -6.23
C ILE A 604 -8.13 -54.61 -6.68
N LEU A 605 -6.89 -54.11 -6.66
CA LEU A 605 -5.82 -54.19 -7.66
C LEU A 605 -6.05 -53.36 -8.96
N PHE A 606 -5.22 -52.31 -9.07
CA PHE A 606 -4.58 -51.69 -10.25
C PHE A 606 -5.20 -51.82 -11.65
N LEU A 607 -5.35 -50.66 -12.31
CA LEU A 607 -4.94 -50.46 -13.70
C LEU A 607 -4.65 -48.97 -13.98
N ALA A 608 -3.41 -48.70 -14.40
CA ALA A 608 -2.97 -47.42 -14.92
C ALA A 608 -3.45 -47.26 -16.38
N ALA A 609 -3.95 -46.09 -16.73
CA ALA A 609 -4.04 -45.64 -18.12
C ALA A 609 -3.90 -44.11 -18.16
N SER A 610 -2.81 -43.69 -18.80
CA SER A 610 -2.47 -42.34 -19.23
C SER A 610 -3.56 -41.73 -20.12
N GLY A 611 -3.98 -40.50 -19.79
CA GLY A 611 -4.87 -39.69 -20.62
C GLY A 611 -4.69 -38.21 -20.29
N ILE A 612 -4.03 -37.49 -21.20
CA ILE A 612 -3.95 -36.04 -21.24
C ILE A 612 -5.37 -35.49 -21.39
N PHE A 613 -5.84 -34.66 -20.45
CA PHE A 613 -7.04 -33.86 -20.60
C PHE A 613 -6.80 -32.46 -20.04
N VAL A 614 -6.84 -31.48 -20.95
CA VAL A 614 -6.96 -30.05 -20.66
C VAL A 614 -8.36 -29.80 -20.11
N LEU A 615 -8.46 -29.29 -18.88
CA LEU A 615 -9.71 -28.98 -18.21
C LEU A 615 -9.92 -27.46 -18.18
N LEU A 616 -10.71 -26.98 -19.13
CA LEU A 616 -11.52 -25.77 -18.99
C LEU A 616 -12.72 -26.12 -18.10
N SER A 617 -12.85 -25.49 -16.92
CA SER A 617 -14.10 -25.53 -16.17
C SER A 617 -14.47 -24.17 -15.57
N LYS A 618 -15.41 -23.53 -16.27
CA LYS A 618 -16.52 -22.69 -15.77
C LYS A 618 -16.67 -22.67 -14.24
N ARG A 619 -16.48 -21.50 -13.63
CA ARG A 619 -17.13 -21.17 -12.34
C ARG A 619 -18.56 -20.72 -12.61
N LYS A 620 -19.51 -21.42 -11.97
CA LYS A 620 -20.93 -21.06 -11.92
C LYS A 620 -21.16 -20.12 -10.75
N ASN A 621 -21.99 -19.11 -11.02
CA ASN A 621 -22.74 -18.27 -10.08
C ASN A 621 -23.07 -18.95 -8.75
N TYR A 622 -22.67 -18.31 -7.66
CA TYR A 622 -23.54 -17.98 -6.51
C TYR A 622 -23.10 -16.65 -5.93
#